data_AF-A0A833FPZ9-F1
#
_entry.id   AF-A0A833FPZ9-F1
#
_cell.length_a   1.000
_cell.length_b   1.000
_cell.length_c   1.000
_cell.angle_alpha   90.00
_cell.angle_beta   90.00
_cell.angle_gamma   90.00
#
_symmetry.space_group_name_H-M   'P 1'
#
loop_
_entity.id
_entity.type
_entity.pdbx_description
1 polymer ?
#
loop_
_entity_poly.entity_id
_entity_poly.type
_entity_poly.pdbx_seq_one_letter_code
_entity_poly.pdbx_strand_id
1 'polypeptide(L)'
;MLMNAAQSQAPVFSIPVENARDFACNNLLIDNFPLSLAQTRDKSVMAKLTEQASLFLVDMIPEIKRQLDNPFVGIVAIDVPQVFDDATVDAIVGSLIAVSLTQAIMPSLPDRENNAPFSIFTASKDNSKNLDHVGIRGLSPTVYDNGQSSVKIVDRRARAAIFTRAPDGSITTFMNGTFEGHADTGTDQAKDITAEIKSTIAANPVRYSIPQESRRLIILNNANGFHARDIFENPMEGYAVTRTYLRSASISGKVVGRIIEG
;
A
#
# COMPACT_ATOMS: atom_id res chain seq x y z
N MET A 1 2.82 0.45 34.05
CA MET A 1 3.66 1.45 33.37
C MET A 1 4.24 0.81 32.12
N LEU A 2 3.65 1.06 30.96
CA LEU A 2 4.19 0.58 29.68
C LEU A 2 5.34 1.51 29.30
N MET A 3 6.56 0.98 29.24
CA MET A 3 7.70 1.71 28.69
C MET A 3 7.42 2.00 27.22
N ASN A 4 7.45 3.29 26.83
CA ASN A 4 7.34 3.69 25.43
C ASN A 4 8.52 3.08 24.65
N ALA A 5 8.24 2.14 23.75
CA ALA A 5 9.24 1.73 22.77
C ALA A 5 9.69 2.96 21.98
N ALA A 6 11.00 3.11 21.75
CA ALA A 6 11.54 4.18 20.93
C ALA A 6 10.96 4.04 19.52
N GLN A 7 10.12 5.00 19.10
CA GLN A 7 9.64 5.07 17.73
C GLN A 7 10.74 5.69 16.88
N SER A 8 11.28 4.92 15.95
CA SER A 8 12.19 5.43 14.93
C SER A 8 11.37 6.05 13.80
N GLN A 9 11.82 7.16 13.24
CA GLN A 9 11.24 7.66 11.99
C GLN A 9 11.74 6.79 10.83
N ALA A 10 10.84 6.41 9.93
CA ALA A 10 11.25 5.73 8.71
C ALA A 10 12.04 6.68 7.80
N PRO A 11 12.89 6.17 6.90
CA PRO A 11 13.48 7.00 5.85
C PRO A 11 12.39 7.70 5.04
N VAL A 12 12.51 9.03 4.95
CA VAL A 12 11.63 9.88 4.13
C VAL A 12 12.44 10.48 3.00
N PHE A 13 11.94 10.34 1.79
CA PHE A 13 12.48 10.96 0.59
C PHE A 13 11.52 12.04 0.13
N SER A 14 12.02 13.18 -0.30
CA SER A 14 11.18 14.24 -0.88
C SER A 14 11.62 14.50 -2.31
N ILE A 15 10.69 14.42 -3.25
CA ILE A 15 10.96 14.79 -4.64
C ILE A 15 11.12 16.31 -4.68
N PRO A 16 12.23 16.86 -5.19
CA PRO A 16 12.36 18.31 -5.34
C PRO A 16 11.24 18.87 -6.21
N VAL A 17 10.71 20.05 -5.86
CA VAL A 17 9.58 20.69 -6.59
C VAL A 17 9.92 20.89 -8.06
N GLU A 18 11.10 21.45 -8.36
CA GLU A 18 11.53 21.67 -9.74
C GLU A 18 11.63 20.35 -10.49
N ASN A 19 12.09 19.31 -9.78
CA ASN A 19 12.13 18.00 -10.35
C ASN A 19 10.69 17.54 -10.70
N ALA A 20 9.78 17.50 -9.74
CA ALA A 20 8.40 17.08 -10.00
C ALA A 20 7.72 17.89 -11.12
N ARG A 21 8.02 19.20 -11.22
CA ARG A 21 7.53 20.09 -12.26
C ARG A 21 8.09 19.73 -13.65
N ASP A 22 9.40 19.55 -13.78
CA ASP A 22 10.02 19.18 -15.04
C ASP A 22 9.52 17.82 -15.54
N PHE A 23 9.39 16.84 -14.65
CA PHE A 23 8.82 15.55 -15.02
C PHE A 23 7.37 15.70 -15.51
N ALA A 24 6.56 16.50 -14.81
CA ALA A 24 5.17 16.73 -15.16
C ALA A 24 5.03 17.42 -16.53
N CYS A 25 5.71 18.56 -16.73
CA CYS A 25 5.62 19.34 -17.96
C CYS A 25 6.09 18.56 -19.19
N ASN A 26 7.13 17.73 -19.05
CA ASN A 26 7.71 17.00 -20.20
C ASN A 26 7.00 15.68 -20.52
N ASN A 27 6.31 15.07 -19.55
CA ASN A 27 5.83 13.69 -19.70
C ASN A 27 4.35 13.47 -19.38
N LEU A 28 3.74 14.34 -18.58
CA LEU A 28 2.41 14.12 -18.03
C LEU A 28 1.33 14.99 -18.66
N LEU A 29 1.67 15.90 -19.57
CA LEU A 29 0.73 16.81 -20.21
C LEU A 29 0.55 16.50 -21.71
N ILE A 30 -0.68 16.52 -22.19
CA ILE A 30 -1.06 16.56 -23.61
C ILE A 30 -1.87 17.83 -23.82
N ASP A 31 -1.44 18.71 -24.72
CA ASP A 31 -2.11 19.99 -25.01
C ASP A 31 -2.38 20.84 -23.75
N ASN A 32 -1.44 20.82 -22.80
CA ASN A 32 -1.53 21.45 -21.46
C ASN A 32 -2.52 20.81 -20.48
N PHE A 33 -3.13 19.67 -20.81
CA PHE A 33 -3.97 18.91 -19.89
C PHE A 33 -3.24 17.67 -19.36
N PRO A 34 -3.38 17.33 -18.07
CA PRO A 34 -2.83 16.10 -17.54
C PRO A 34 -3.34 14.87 -18.28
N LEU A 35 -2.47 13.89 -18.47
CA LEU A 35 -2.87 12.53 -18.79
C LEU A 35 -3.93 12.06 -17.79
N SER A 36 -4.91 11.32 -18.27
CA SER A 36 -5.82 10.62 -17.39
C SER A 36 -5.11 9.44 -16.72
N LEU A 37 -5.47 9.15 -15.47
CA LEU A 37 -5.03 7.92 -14.80
C LEU A 37 -5.43 6.66 -15.58
N ALA A 38 -6.53 6.69 -16.33
CA ALA A 38 -6.96 5.57 -17.16
C ALA A 38 -5.97 5.24 -18.30
N GLN A 39 -5.21 6.21 -18.81
CA GLN A 39 -4.20 5.97 -19.84
C GLN A 39 -3.02 5.13 -19.33
N THR A 40 -2.81 5.05 -18.02
CA THR A 40 -1.76 4.17 -17.43
C THR A 40 -2.06 2.67 -17.59
N ARG A 41 -3.27 2.31 -18.03
CA ARG A 41 -3.62 0.93 -18.44
C ARG A 41 -2.88 0.50 -19.70
N ASP A 42 -2.49 1.47 -20.54
CA ASP A 42 -1.69 1.20 -21.73
C ASP A 42 -0.24 0.92 -21.33
N LYS A 43 0.24 -0.27 -21.68
CA LYS A 43 1.59 -0.73 -21.34
C LYS A 43 2.68 0.13 -21.97
N SER A 44 2.45 0.70 -23.16
CA SER A 44 3.41 1.57 -23.83
C SER A 44 3.52 2.93 -23.14
N VAL A 45 2.38 3.51 -22.75
CA VAL A 45 2.33 4.73 -21.94
C VAL A 45 3.05 4.50 -20.61
N MET A 46 2.70 3.42 -19.91
CA MET A 46 3.30 3.13 -18.61
C MET A 46 4.80 2.79 -18.72
N ALA A 47 5.24 2.09 -19.76
CA ALA A 47 6.66 1.82 -19.99
C ALA A 47 7.45 3.12 -20.18
N LYS A 48 6.94 4.05 -21.01
CA LYS A 48 7.55 5.37 -21.20
C LYS A 48 7.62 6.14 -19.88
N LEU A 49 6.52 6.22 -19.13
CA LEU A 49 6.49 6.93 -17.85
C LEU A 49 7.45 6.31 -16.82
N THR A 50 7.57 4.99 -16.81
CA THR A 50 8.50 4.25 -15.93
C THR A 50 9.95 4.54 -16.28
N GLU A 51 10.30 4.52 -17.56
CA GLU A 51 11.63 4.86 -18.06
C GLU A 51 11.99 6.30 -17.68
N GLN A 52 11.09 7.25 -17.94
CA GLN A 52 11.32 8.66 -17.63
C GLN A 52 11.47 8.88 -16.12
N ALA A 53 10.63 8.25 -15.29
CA ALA A 53 10.78 8.32 -13.83
C ALA A 53 12.12 7.74 -13.35
N SER A 54 12.60 6.68 -14.00
CA SER A 54 13.89 6.04 -13.68
C SER A 54 15.08 6.94 -14.00
N LEU A 55 15.04 7.66 -15.11
CA LEU A 55 16.06 8.65 -15.48
C LEU A 55 16.03 9.85 -14.53
N PHE A 56 14.84 10.25 -14.15
CA PHE A 56 14.61 11.47 -13.40
C PHE A 56 14.95 11.37 -11.91
N LEU A 57 14.76 10.17 -11.35
CA LEU A 57 15.02 9.85 -9.95
C LEU A 57 16.17 8.84 -9.83
N VAL A 58 17.13 8.93 -10.76
CA VAL A 58 18.26 7.99 -10.90
C VAL A 58 19.07 7.84 -9.61
N ASP A 59 19.22 8.91 -8.84
CA ASP A 59 19.95 8.87 -7.57
C ASP A 59 19.07 8.41 -6.40
N MET A 60 17.77 8.71 -6.46
CA MET A 60 16.83 8.44 -5.36
C MET A 60 16.37 6.97 -5.36
N ILE A 61 16.11 6.38 -6.54
CA ILE A 61 15.60 5.01 -6.66
C ILE A 61 16.56 3.96 -6.07
N PRO A 62 17.89 3.99 -6.33
CA PRO A 62 18.82 3.05 -5.72
C PRO A 62 18.82 3.13 -4.19
N GLU A 63 18.77 4.34 -3.63
CA GLU A 63 18.74 4.54 -2.18
C GLU A 63 17.41 4.05 -1.58
N ILE A 64 16.27 4.32 -2.24
CA ILE A 64 14.97 3.75 -1.84
C ILE A 64 15.03 2.23 -1.82
N LYS A 65 15.54 1.60 -2.89
CA LYS A 65 15.67 0.14 -2.98
C LYS A 65 16.57 -0.39 -1.87
N ARG A 66 17.69 0.27 -1.58
CA ARG A 66 18.59 -0.10 -0.47
C ARG A 66 17.88 -0.10 0.89
N GLN A 67 17.01 0.86 1.16
CA GLN A 67 16.22 0.91 2.40
C GLN A 67 15.13 -0.17 2.44
N LEU A 68 14.48 -0.45 1.31
CA LEU A 68 13.48 -1.53 1.20
C LEU A 68 14.09 -2.93 1.34
N ASP A 69 15.33 -3.11 0.87
CA ASP A 69 16.07 -4.36 0.97
C ASP A 69 16.75 -4.54 2.34
N ASN A 70 16.84 -3.47 3.15
CA ASN A 70 17.38 -3.56 4.50
C ASN A 70 16.41 -4.35 5.41
N PRO A 71 16.84 -5.50 5.99
CA PRO A 71 15.97 -6.35 6.81
C PRO A 71 15.52 -5.70 8.12
N PHE A 72 16.17 -4.61 8.55
CA PHE A 72 15.82 -3.86 9.76
C PHE A 72 15.01 -2.58 9.48
N VAL A 73 14.76 -2.26 8.20
CA VAL A 73 13.99 -1.08 7.80
C VAL A 73 12.78 -1.52 6.98
N GLY A 74 13.00 -1.97 5.74
CA GLY A 74 11.95 -2.56 4.91
C GLY A 74 10.77 -1.63 4.56
N ILE A 75 10.86 -0.34 4.87
CA ILE A 75 9.79 0.65 4.65
C ILE A 75 10.39 2.02 4.36
N VAL A 76 9.77 2.78 3.46
CA VAL A 76 10.11 4.16 3.17
C VAL A 76 8.85 5.01 2.97
N ALA A 77 8.97 6.30 3.21
CA ALA A 77 8.03 7.32 2.76
C ALA A 77 8.63 8.11 1.60
N ILE A 78 7.80 8.50 0.64
CA ILE A 78 8.22 9.39 -0.45
C ILE A 78 7.17 10.50 -0.61
N ASP A 79 7.60 11.74 -0.45
CA ASP A 79 6.76 12.92 -0.57
C ASP A 79 6.78 13.46 -2.00
N VAL A 80 5.59 13.52 -2.60
CA VAL A 80 5.36 14.17 -3.89
C VAL A 80 4.93 15.61 -3.64
N PRO A 81 5.67 16.61 -4.15
CA PRO A 81 5.34 18.01 -3.90
C PRO A 81 4.07 18.45 -4.64
N GLN A 82 3.60 19.65 -4.29
CA GLN A 82 2.66 20.41 -5.12
C GLN A 82 3.39 20.94 -6.36
N VAL A 83 2.80 20.78 -7.54
CA VAL A 83 3.39 21.19 -8.82
C VAL A 83 2.61 22.34 -9.46
N PHE A 84 1.28 22.25 -9.43
CA PHE A 84 0.35 23.22 -10.00
C PHE A 84 -0.59 23.82 -8.94
N ASP A 85 -1.08 25.04 -9.21
CA ASP A 85 -2.02 25.74 -8.32
C ASP A 85 -3.45 25.21 -8.44
N ASP A 86 -3.85 24.76 -9.63
CA ASP A 86 -5.15 24.10 -9.83
C ASP A 86 -5.16 22.75 -9.11
N ALA A 87 -5.95 22.66 -8.04
CA ALA A 87 -5.99 21.50 -7.17
C ALA A 87 -6.39 20.19 -7.89
N THR A 88 -7.18 20.27 -8.95
CA THR A 88 -7.63 19.09 -9.70
C THR A 88 -6.52 18.59 -10.61
N VAL A 89 -5.95 19.50 -11.41
CA VAL A 89 -4.79 19.22 -12.28
C VAL A 89 -3.65 18.66 -11.45
N ASP A 90 -3.37 19.30 -10.32
CA ASP A 90 -2.26 18.96 -9.47
C ASP A 90 -2.44 17.62 -8.72
N ALA A 91 -3.68 17.27 -8.33
CA ALA A 91 -3.98 15.96 -7.77
C ALA A 91 -3.78 14.83 -8.79
N ILE A 92 -4.17 15.06 -10.06
CA ILE A 92 -3.95 14.10 -11.15
C ILE A 92 -2.45 13.95 -11.42
N VAL A 93 -1.73 15.07 -11.53
CA VAL A 93 -0.27 15.07 -11.76
C VAL A 93 0.47 14.39 -10.62
N GLY A 94 0.16 14.72 -9.37
CA GLY A 94 0.76 14.08 -8.21
C GLY A 94 0.53 12.56 -8.20
N SER A 95 -0.67 12.13 -8.59
CA SER A 95 -1.02 10.71 -8.74
C SER A 95 -0.22 10.03 -9.84
N LEU A 96 -0.05 10.67 -11.00
CA LEU A 96 0.75 10.15 -12.11
C LEU A 96 2.24 10.06 -11.76
N ILE A 97 2.80 11.05 -11.05
CA ILE A 97 4.18 10.99 -10.53
C ILE A 97 4.31 9.78 -9.59
N ALA A 98 3.38 9.64 -8.64
CA ALA A 98 3.34 8.54 -7.69
C ALA A 98 3.28 7.17 -8.38
N VAL A 99 2.41 7.00 -9.39
CA VAL A 99 2.29 5.75 -10.16
C VAL A 99 3.56 5.46 -10.96
N SER A 100 4.12 6.48 -11.64
CA SER A 100 5.34 6.33 -12.45
C SER A 100 6.53 5.91 -11.60
N LEU A 101 6.70 6.56 -10.45
CA LEU A 101 7.73 6.22 -9.47
C LEU A 101 7.52 4.83 -8.89
N THR A 102 6.28 4.48 -8.54
CA THR A 102 5.95 3.14 -8.04
C THR A 102 6.37 2.07 -9.04
N GLN A 103 6.09 2.23 -10.33
CA GLN A 103 6.50 1.27 -11.35
C GLN A 103 8.02 1.18 -11.53
N ALA A 104 8.74 2.31 -11.40
CA ALA A 104 10.19 2.34 -11.49
C ALA A 104 10.88 1.62 -10.30
N ILE A 105 10.28 1.71 -9.11
CA ILE A 105 10.76 1.05 -7.90
C ILE A 105 10.36 -0.43 -7.92
N MET A 106 9.08 -0.71 -8.13
CA MET A 106 8.48 -2.04 -8.08
C MET A 106 7.37 -2.17 -9.13
N PRO A 107 7.63 -2.83 -10.27
CA PRO A 107 6.59 -3.16 -11.23
C PRO A 107 5.43 -3.88 -10.53
N SER A 108 4.20 -3.44 -10.79
CA SER A 108 3.04 -3.90 -10.03
C SER A 108 2.18 -4.89 -10.79
N LEU A 109 1.49 -5.75 -10.06
CA LEU A 109 0.38 -6.54 -10.57
C LEU A 109 -0.73 -5.61 -11.07
N PRO A 110 -1.30 -5.88 -12.26
CA PRO A 110 -2.44 -5.12 -12.73
C PRO A 110 -3.65 -5.39 -11.82
N ASP A 111 -4.44 -4.35 -11.59
CA ASP A 111 -5.75 -4.46 -10.98
C ASP A 111 -6.65 -5.38 -11.82
N ARG A 112 -7.44 -6.23 -11.15
CA ARG A 112 -8.24 -7.26 -11.83
C ARG A 112 -9.39 -6.69 -12.65
N GLU A 113 -9.93 -5.55 -12.25
CA GLU A 113 -11.14 -5.00 -12.86
C GLU A 113 -10.79 -4.00 -13.96
N ASN A 114 -9.82 -3.12 -13.69
CA ASN A 114 -9.52 -2.01 -14.57
C ASN A 114 -8.17 -2.14 -15.31
N ASN A 115 -7.38 -3.18 -15.00
CA ASN A 115 -6.07 -3.47 -15.61
C ASN A 115 -5.04 -2.33 -15.49
N ALA A 116 -5.25 -1.37 -14.58
CA ALA A 116 -4.28 -0.35 -14.25
C ALA A 116 -3.19 -0.92 -13.31
N PRO A 117 -2.00 -0.30 -13.23
CA PRO A 117 -0.93 -0.72 -12.32
C PRO A 117 -1.20 -0.37 -10.84
N PHE A 118 -2.45 -0.10 -10.49
CA PHE A 118 -2.89 0.23 -9.14
C PHE A 118 -4.39 0.00 -9.02
N SER A 119 -4.83 -0.23 -7.79
CA SER A 119 -6.24 -0.18 -7.42
C SER A 119 -6.54 1.14 -6.70
N ILE A 120 -7.72 1.71 -6.93
CA ILE A 120 -8.20 2.91 -6.26
C ILE A 120 -9.09 2.48 -5.09
N PHE A 121 -8.96 3.16 -3.96
CA PHE A 121 -9.79 2.94 -2.80
C PHE A 121 -10.25 4.28 -2.25
N THR A 122 -11.48 4.31 -1.75
CA THR A 122 -12.08 5.51 -1.16
C THR A 122 -12.64 5.19 0.23
N ALA A 123 -12.56 6.18 1.13
CA ALA A 123 -13.17 6.10 2.46
C ALA A 123 -14.32 7.10 2.58
N SER A 124 -15.48 6.60 3.00
CA SER A 124 -16.69 7.37 3.33
C SER A 124 -17.33 6.87 4.63
N LYS A 125 -18.07 7.74 5.34
CA LYS A 125 -18.73 7.41 6.61
C LYS A 125 -19.78 6.30 6.41
N ASP A 126 -20.50 6.34 5.29
CA ASP A 126 -21.56 5.38 4.98
C ASP A 126 -20.99 3.99 4.65
N ASN A 127 -19.84 3.92 3.98
CA ASN A 127 -19.14 2.64 3.76
C ASN A 127 -18.53 2.08 5.05
N SER A 128 -18.00 2.93 5.94
CA SER A 128 -17.47 2.49 7.24
C SER A 128 -18.55 1.86 8.12
N LYS A 129 -19.75 2.47 8.21
CA LYS A 129 -20.87 1.94 8.98
C LYS A 129 -21.37 0.60 8.44
N ASN A 130 -21.45 0.46 7.12
CA ASN A 130 -21.88 -0.80 6.50
C ASN A 130 -20.89 -1.95 6.77
N LEU A 131 -19.59 -1.67 6.82
CA LEU A 131 -18.53 -2.65 7.13
C LEU A 131 -18.52 -3.04 8.62
N ASP A 132 -18.71 -2.06 9.51
CA ASP A 132 -18.85 -2.30 10.94
C ASP A 132 -20.09 -3.14 11.27
N HIS A 133 -21.20 -2.89 10.57
CA HIS A 133 -22.45 -3.67 10.72
C HIS A 133 -22.35 -5.12 10.24
N VAL A 134 -21.45 -5.43 9.30
CA VAL A 134 -21.19 -6.81 8.83
C VAL A 134 -19.95 -7.46 9.49
N GLY A 135 -19.42 -6.85 10.55
CA GLY A 135 -18.36 -7.43 11.38
C GLY A 135 -16.93 -7.28 10.83
N ILE A 136 -16.71 -6.50 9.77
CA ILE A 136 -15.38 -6.23 9.22
C ILE A 136 -14.81 -4.98 9.89
N ARG A 137 -14.06 -5.17 10.98
CA ARG A 137 -13.30 -4.12 11.65
C ARG A 137 -11.85 -4.10 11.16
N GLY A 138 -11.32 -2.93 10.84
CA GLY A 138 -9.87 -2.74 10.59
C GLY A 138 -9.36 -3.08 9.18
N LEU A 139 -10.24 -3.35 8.22
CA LEU A 139 -9.87 -3.41 6.79
C LEU A 139 -10.40 -2.15 6.10
N SER A 140 -9.51 -1.31 5.59
CA SER A 140 -9.91 -0.16 4.78
C SER A 140 -10.46 -0.64 3.43
N PRO A 141 -11.68 -0.23 3.06
CA PRO A 141 -12.44 -0.87 1.98
C PRO A 141 -11.83 -0.67 0.61
N THR A 142 -11.83 -1.74 -0.19
CA THR A 142 -11.85 -1.67 -1.66
C THR A 142 -13.24 -1.19 -2.07
N VAL A 143 -13.35 0.00 -2.64
CA VAL A 143 -14.60 0.49 -3.23
C VAL A 143 -14.40 0.48 -4.73
N TYR A 144 -15.13 -0.39 -5.43
CA TYR A 144 -15.24 -0.37 -6.88
C TYR A 144 -16.38 0.57 -7.29
N ASP A 145 -16.14 1.36 -8.34
CA ASP A 145 -16.93 2.52 -8.80
C ASP A 145 -18.25 2.15 -9.51
N ASN A 146 -19.00 1.17 -8.99
CA ASN A 146 -20.11 0.58 -9.74
C ASN A 146 -21.49 0.76 -9.09
N GLY A 147 -21.62 1.55 -8.02
CA GLY A 147 -22.93 1.83 -7.41
C GLY A 147 -23.71 0.61 -6.91
N GLN A 148 -23.07 -0.57 -6.84
CA GLN A 148 -23.66 -1.79 -6.29
C GLN A 148 -23.27 -1.91 -4.83
N SER A 149 -24.19 -1.52 -3.96
CA SER A 149 -24.14 -1.71 -2.50
C SER A 149 -24.26 -3.18 -2.05
N SER A 150 -23.97 -4.15 -2.93
CA SER A 150 -23.89 -5.56 -2.57
C SER A 150 -22.43 -5.93 -2.28
N VAL A 151 -22.05 -5.81 -1.00
CA VAL A 151 -20.82 -6.44 -0.51
C VAL A 151 -20.99 -7.95 -0.67
N LYS A 152 -20.45 -8.52 -1.75
CA LYS A 152 -20.40 -9.97 -1.93
C LYS A 152 -19.31 -10.49 -1.00
N ILE A 153 -19.70 -10.92 0.20
CA ILE A 153 -18.80 -11.60 1.13
C ILE A 153 -18.42 -12.93 0.49
N VAL A 154 -17.23 -13.00 -0.09
CA VAL A 154 -16.63 -14.27 -0.50
C VAL A 154 -15.77 -14.72 0.67
N ASP A 155 -16.28 -15.67 1.45
CA ASP A 155 -15.48 -16.33 2.48
C ASP A 155 -14.38 -17.15 1.79
N ARG A 156 -13.20 -16.55 1.63
CA ARG A 156 -12.03 -17.22 1.07
C ARG A 156 -11.12 -17.60 2.22
N ARG A 157 -11.17 -18.86 2.59
CA ARG A 157 -10.19 -19.44 3.52
C ARG A 157 -8.87 -19.64 2.79
N ALA A 158 -7.77 -19.41 3.50
CA ALA A 158 -6.44 -19.64 2.95
C ALA A 158 -5.59 -20.44 3.95
N ARG A 159 -4.86 -21.43 3.46
CA ARG A 159 -3.82 -22.11 4.23
C ARG A 159 -2.50 -21.41 3.98
N ALA A 160 -1.91 -20.86 5.04
CA ALA A 160 -0.64 -20.15 5.00
C ALA A 160 0.20 -20.47 6.24
N ALA A 161 1.52 -20.46 6.11
CA ALA A 161 2.43 -20.52 7.23
C ALA A 161 2.72 -19.09 7.72
N ILE A 162 2.70 -18.86 9.04
CA ILE A 162 3.01 -17.54 9.60
C ILE A 162 4.48 -17.18 9.32
N PHE A 163 5.38 -18.15 9.46
CA PHE A 163 6.81 -18.01 9.16
C PHE A 163 7.20 -19.02 8.08
N THR A 164 7.86 -18.54 7.04
CA THR A 164 8.42 -19.38 5.97
C THR A 164 9.90 -19.06 5.83
N ARG A 165 10.76 -20.08 5.89
CA ARG A 165 12.21 -19.92 5.66
C ARG A 165 12.52 -20.19 4.19
N ALA A 166 13.18 -19.25 3.53
CA ALA A 166 13.66 -19.41 2.16
C ALA A 166 15.01 -20.16 2.14
N PRO A 167 15.44 -20.71 0.98
CA PRO A 167 16.71 -21.44 0.85
C PRO A 167 17.96 -20.65 1.23
N ASP A 168 17.91 -19.32 1.06
CA ASP A 168 18.98 -18.39 1.47
C ASP A 168 19.02 -18.13 2.98
N GLY A 169 18.14 -18.77 3.75
CA GLY A 169 18.03 -18.62 5.20
C GLY A 169 17.12 -17.48 5.65
N SER A 170 16.66 -16.61 4.74
CA SER A 170 15.76 -15.49 5.06
C SER A 170 14.40 -16.00 5.55
N ILE A 171 13.76 -15.24 6.45
CA ILE A 171 12.43 -15.55 6.98
C ILE A 171 11.44 -14.56 6.38
N THR A 172 10.39 -15.08 5.76
CA THR A 172 9.23 -14.31 5.30
C THR A 172 8.09 -14.53 6.26
N THR A 173 7.38 -13.45 6.61
CA THR A 173 6.23 -13.47 7.51
C THR A 173 4.91 -13.22 6.77
N PHE A 174 3.87 -13.95 7.14
CA PHE A 174 2.51 -13.64 6.69
C PHE A 174 1.53 -13.80 7.84
N MET A 175 1.01 -12.68 8.32
CA MET A 175 -0.01 -12.67 9.36
C MET A 175 -1.06 -11.60 9.06
N ASN A 176 -2.24 -12.01 8.59
CA ASN A 176 -3.33 -11.10 8.25
C ASN A 176 -4.69 -11.77 8.50
N GLY A 177 -5.67 -11.00 8.96
CA GLY A 177 -7.04 -11.45 9.21
C GLY A 177 -7.22 -12.24 10.51
N THR A 178 -8.30 -13.01 10.55
CA THR A 178 -8.67 -13.89 11.67
C THR A 178 -8.07 -15.28 11.46
N PHE A 179 -7.40 -15.81 12.48
CA PHE A 179 -6.83 -17.15 12.46
C PHE A 179 -7.85 -18.15 13.02
N GLU A 180 -8.27 -19.11 12.20
CA GLU A 180 -9.29 -20.10 12.59
C GLU A 180 -8.71 -21.32 13.31
N GLY A 181 -7.39 -21.55 13.25
CA GLY A 181 -6.80 -22.75 13.83
C GLY A 181 -5.52 -23.19 13.12
N HIS A 182 -4.86 -24.20 13.68
CA HIS A 182 -3.86 -24.96 12.96
C HIS A 182 -4.57 -25.96 12.03
N ALA A 183 -4.13 -26.03 10.77
CA ALA A 183 -4.70 -26.98 9.83
C ALA A 183 -4.51 -28.42 10.35
N ASP A 184 -5.55 -29.24 10.24
CA ASP A 184 -5.47 -30.68 10.53
C ASP A 184 -5.32 -31.07 12.02
N THR A 185 -5.58 -30.16 12.97
CA THR A 185 -5.56 -30.47 14.43
C THR A 185 -6.82 -29.99 15.16
N GLY A 186 -7.43 -30.84 15.98
CA GLY A 186 -8.63 -30.53 16.78
C GLY A 186 -8.40 -29.67 18.04
N THR A 187 -7.20 -29.13 18.24
CA THR A 187 -6.83 -28.30 19.41
C THR A 187 -6.72 -26.82 19.06
N ASP A 188 -7.59 -25.99 19.64
CA ASP A 188 -7.65 -24.53 19.45
C ASP A 188 -6.60 -23.80 20.33
N GLN A 189 -5.31 -24.01 20.06
CA GLN A 189 -4.23 -23.17 20.63
C GLN A 189 -3.89 -21.96 19.74
N ALA A 190 -4.56 -21.82 18.60
CA ALA A 190 -4.26 -20.77 17.63
C ALA A 190 -4.48 -19.37 18.21
N LYS A 191 -5.49 -19.20 19.06
CA LYS A 191 -5.76 -17.92 19.73
C LYS A 191 -4.61 -17.50 20.65
N ASP A 192 -4.12 -18.41 21.49
CA ASP A 192 -3.06 -18.11 22.46
C ASP A 192 -1.75 -17.78 21.74
N ILE A 193 -1.35 -18.60 20.76
CA ILE A 193 -0.16 -18.36 19.93
C ILE A 193 -0.27 -17.03 19.17
N THR A 194 -1.43 -16.75 18.58
CA THR A 194 -1.67 -15.49 17.86
C THR A 194 -1.59 -14.29 18.81
N ALA A 195 -2.12 -14.41 20.02
CA ALA A 195 -2.06 -13.36 21.03
C ALA A 195 -0.62 -13.11 21.50
N GLU A 196 0.16 -14.17 21.72
CA GLU A 196 1.58 -14.08 22.08
C GLU A 196 2.41 -13.41 20.98
N ILE A 197 2.21 -13.81 19.72
CA ILE A 197 2.87 -13.19 18.55
C ILE A 197 2.52 -11.70 18.48
N LYS A 198 1.23 -11.34 18.60
CA LYS A 198 0.78 -9.94 18.59
C LYS A 198 1.40 -9.14 19.75
N SER A 199 1.43 -9.70 20.95
CA SER A 199 2.05 -9.07 22.12
C SER A 199 3.55 -8.84 21.90
N THR A 200 4.24 -9.82 21.31
CA THR A 200 5.68 -9.73 20.99
C THR A 200 5.95 -8.66 19.94
N ILE A 201 5.15 -8.61 18.87
CA ILE A 201 5.24 -7.55 17.84
C ILE A 201 4.97 -6.17 18.47
N ALA A 202 3.95 -6.05 19.31
CA ALA A 202 3.59 -4.81 19.97
C ALA A 202 4.69 -4.30 20.92
N ALA A 203 5.37 -5.22 21.60
CA ALA A 203 6.48 -4.93 22.51
C ALA A 203 7.84 -4.73 21.79
N ASN A 204 7.88 -4.84 20.46
CA ASN A 204 9.13 -4.68 19.71
C ASN A 204 9.74 -3.29 19.98
N PRO A 205 11.01 -3.21 20.44
CA PRO A 205 11.66 -1.94 20.74
C PRO A 205 11.93 -1.09 19.48
N VAL A 206 11.95 -1.71 18.30
CA VAL A 206 12.21 -1.05 17.01
C VAL A 206 10.91 -1.06 16.21
N ARG A 207 10.26 0.10 16.13
CA ARG A 207 9.04 0.31 15.34
C ARG A 207 9.17 1.59 14.54
N TYR A 208 8.83 1.52 13.26
CA TYR A 208 8.73 2.70 12.41
C TYR A 208 7.29 3.19 12.38
N SER A 209 7.12 4.49 12.53
CA SER A 209 5.85 5.18 12.32
C SER A 209 6.00 6.13 11.14
N ILE A 210 5.05 6.07 10.22
CA ILE A 210 4.96 6.99 9.09
C ILE A 210 3.57 7.60 9.11
N PRO A 211 3.44 8.92 9.33
CA PRO A 211 2.16 9.59 9.19
C PRO A 211 1.71 9.51 7.73
N GLN A 212 0.49 9.05 7.53
CA GLN A 212 -0.12 8.99 6.21
C GLN A 212 -0.66 10.37 5.83
N GLU A 213 0.13 11.09 5.05
CA GLU A 213 -0.16 12.46 4.60
C GLU A 213 -0.64 12.49 3.15
N SER A 214 -1.29 13.58 2.76
CA SER A 214 -1.61 13.82 1.35
C SER A 214 -0.31 13.83 0.54
N ARG A 215 -0.32 13.17 -0.64
CA ARG A 215 0.83 13.05 -1.55
C ARG A 215 2.05 12.31 -1.01
N ARG A 216 1.92 11.61 0.13
CA ARG A 216 2.95 10.68 0.60
C ARG A 216 2.68 9.28 0.10
N LEU A 217 3.65 8.74 -0.63
CA LEU A 217 3.74 7.30 -0.91
C LEU A 217 4.34 6.61 0.29
N ILE A 218 3.78 5.46 0.66
CA ILE A 218 4.40 4.54 1.62
C ILE A 218 4.68 3.24 0.87
N ILE A 219 5.95 2.89 0.74
CA ILE A 219 6.38 1.65 0.10
C ILE A 219 6.98 0.77 1.18
N LEU A 220 6.53 -0.48 1.23
CA LEU A 220 7.02 -1.46 2.19
C LEU A 220 7.31 -2.81 1.53
N ASN A 221 8.38 -3.43 1.98
CA ASN A 221 8.69 -4.82 1.72
C ASN A 221 7.99 -5.70 2.76
N ASN A 222 6.80 -6.19 2.40
CA ASN A 222 5.97 -7.04 3.28
C ASN A 222 6.67 -8.33 3.75
N ALA A 223 7.77 -8.74 3.12
CA ALA A 223 8.51 -9.92 3.56
C ALA A 223 9.38 -9.66 4.79
N ASN A 224 9.76 -8.40 5.05
CA ASN A 224 10.74 -8.03 6.08
C ASN A 224 10.11 -7.70 7.44
N GLY A 225 8.80 -7.86 7.60
CA GLY A 225 8.16 -7.68 8.89
C GLY A 225 6.64 -7.57 8.84
N PHE A 226 6.09 -7.08 9.95
CA PHE A 226 4.66 -6.84 10.10
C PHE A 226 4.38 -5.35 10.00
N HIS A 227 3.27 -4.99 9.37
CA HIS A 227 2.74 -3.64 9.39
C HIS A 227 1.31 -3.68 9.94
N ALA A 228 0.96 -2.64 10.67
CA ALA A 228 -0.41 -2.35 11.04
C ALA A 228 -0.69 -0.92 10.62
N ARG A 229 -1.93 -0.65 10.24
CA ARG A 229 -2.41 0.71 10.04
C ARG A 229 -3.06 1.15 11.33
N ASP A 230 -2.61 2.28 11.88
CA ASP A 230 -3.29 2.89 13.02
C ASP A 230 -4.67 3.43 12.60
N ILE A 231 -5.54 3.70 13.56
CA ILE A 231 -6.92 4.13 13.31
C ILE A 231 -6.91 5.42 12.51
N PHE A 232 -7.52 5.36 11.33
CA PHE A 232 -7.81 6.53 10.52
C PHE A 232 -8.69 7.52 11.29
N GLU A 233 -8.47 8.82 11.15
CA GLU A 233 -9.45 9.78 11.66
C GLU A 233 -10.80 9.52 10.98
N ASN A 234 -11.88 9.68 11.72
CA ASN A 234 -13.22 9.38 11.21
C ASN A 234 -13.51 10.17 9.93
N PRO A 235 -14.11 9.55 8.90
CA PRO A 235 -14.61 10.27 7.74
C PRO A 235 -15.50 11.45 8.16
N MET A 236 -15.26 12.62 7.58
CA MET A 236 -16.09 13.82 7.78
C MET A 236 -17.54 13.56 7.34
N GLU A 237 -18.48 13.98 8.18
CA GLU A 237 -19.91 13.86 7.91
C GLU A 237 -20.36 14.84 6.81
N GLY A 238 -21.28 14.39 5.94
CA GLY A 238 -21.78 15.19 4.82
C GLY A 238 -20.92 15.14 3.55
N TYR A 239 -19.78 14.44 3.55
CA TYR A 239 -18.92 14.28 2.38
C TYR A 239 -18.99 12.85 1.81
N ALA A 240 -19.22 12.75 0.50
CA ALA A 240 -19.30 11.46 -0.19
C ALA A 240 -17.99 10.67 -0.15
N VAL A 241 -16.85 11.37 -0.23
CA VAL A 241 -15.51 10.80 -0.12
C VAL A 241 -14.66 11.74 0.72
N THR A 242 -13.93 11.19 1.68
CA THR A 242 -13.09 11.96 2.60
C THR A 242 -11.61 11.66 2.40
N ARG A 243 -11.29 10.49 1.84
CA ARG A 243 -9.94 10.07 1.47
C ARG A 243 -9.99 9.17 0.26
N THR A 244 -8.98 9.32 -0.60
CA THR A 244 -8.71 8.43 -1.73
C THR A 244 -7.27 7.98 -1.64
N TYR A 245 -7.00 6.70 -1.87
CA TYR A 245 -5.64 6.16 -1.92
C TYR A 245 -5.47 5.23 -3.12
N LEU A 246 -4.28 5.29 -3.70
CA LEU A 246 -3.81 4.33 -4.70
C LEU A 246 -3.01 3.25 -3.98
N ARG A 247 -3.22 1.99 -4.37
CA ARG A 247 -2.41 0.87 -3.87
C ARG A 247 -1.94 0.00 -5.02
N SER A 248 -0.67 -0.37 -4.97
CA SER A 248 -0.06 -1.32 -5.89
C SER A 248 0.53 -2.49 -5.08
N ALA A 249 0.58 -3.65 -5.70
CA ALA A 249 1.27 -4.83 -5.17
C ALA A 249 2.32 -5.26 -6.19
N SER A 250 3.56 -5.50 -5.76
CA SER A 250 4.66 -5.88 -6.66
C SER A 250 4.40 -7.23 -7.35
N ILE A 251 4.78 -7.34 -8.63
CA ILE A 251 4.80 -8.62 -9.37
C ILE A 251 5.82 -9.62 -8.78
N SER A 252 6.83 -9.11 -8.08
CA SER A 252 7.86 -9.91 -7.42
C SER A 252 7.42 -10.37 -6.02
N GLY A 253 6.16 -10.14 -5.64
CA GLY A 253 5.60 -10.61 -4.37
C GLY A 253 5.68 -12.14 -4.24
N LYS A 254 6.12 -12.61 -3.07
CA LYS A 254 6.17 -14.04 -2.76
C LYS A 254 4.76 -14.58 -2.50
N VAL A 255 4.46 -15.77 -3.03
CA VAL A 255 3.22 -16.49 -2.69
C VAL A 255 3.35 -17.06 -1.29
N VAL A 256 2.52 -16.57 -0.36
CA VAL A 256 2.59 -16.87 1.07
C VAL A 256 1.49 -17.81 1.56
N GLY A 257 0.57 -18.20 0.69
CA GLY A 257 -0.55 -19.07 1.03
C GLY A 257 -1.28 -19.63 -0.18
N ARG A 258 -2.18 -20.57 0.09
CA ARG A 258 -3.03 -21.24 -0.90
C ARG A 258 -4.48 -20.99 -0.51
N ILE A 259 -5.31 -20.57 -1.46
CA ILE A 259 -6.76 -20.52 -1.22
C ILE A 259 -7.23 -21.98 -1.03
N ILE A 260 -8.02 -22.21 0.01
CA ILE A 260 -8.73 -23.47 0.20
C ILE A 260 -10.05 -23.29 -0.53
N GLU A 261 -10.25 -24.03 -1.62
CA GLU A 261 -11.55 -24.10 -2.27
C GLU A 261 -12.49 -24.89 -1.35
N GLY A 262 -13.64 -24.28 -1.04
CA GLY A 262 -14.72 -24.91 -0.28
C GLY A 262 -15.68 -25.67 -1.19
#